data_AF-A0AAW0G5K5-F1
#
_entry.id   AF-A0AAW0G5K5-F1
#
_cell.length_a   1.000
_cell.length_b   1.000
_cell.length_c   1.000
_cell.angle_alpha   90.00
_cell.angle_beta   90.00
_cell.angle_gamma   90.00
#
_symmetry.space_group_name_H-M   'P 1'
#
loop_
_entity.id
_entity.type
_entity.pdbx_description
1 polymer ?
#
loop_
_entity_poly.entity_id
_entity_poly.type
_entity_poly.pdbx_seq_one_letter_code
_entity_poly.pdbx_strand_id
1 'polypeptide(L)'
;MSGCANYGSQNGSSCACPVGFGGSTCSQPACGGNIFQGTSRSLTPLSNGSNGTSFANLTAAGCSCEDGWTGTGCNVCQTAQACQSGFSSVSQVSAGSLPLGASPVPTGQNSTLVCNNAPKVYAAGEMSCQVNNPTLQALYPLISTLNILRTVDPSLTPLPNVTGFGTNGTMYAQLFYDGEEQFYCASDSCVQSQDASSGSSAYKCNNLKCTCIPNATFCGGVPITNLTTTINMLSGAVSISCDAPSSSNNMATCSFQQATINSVFGSAGLSLNGCTFGECVRQSVIDTASGNSTSSDSQGSGSSLGGGVIAGLAVVGGLIGLALLFLLWGFVVQRKARRTPRSPLDRTGGAAVEWSDVSYFVPNSSKFFDFPRRKKPNQGDFADHKVILDNVSGQVLAGHMMAILGPSGAGKTTLIEILAGSPTTPRVGFVPQQDVLPPMLTVTEALLFAARLRLPENIPDSEKAARVHDVIDKLGLAHIRDTRIGDGEKRGISGGEMRRVSIGLELVA
;
A
#
# COMPACT_ATOMS: atom_id res chain seq x y z
N MET A 1 6.03 37.21 5.39
CA MET A 1 7.15 36.48 4.74
C MET A 1 7.10 36.82 3.25
N SER A 2 8.08 37.58 2.75
CA SER A 2 8.16 38.01 1.34
C SER A 2 8.92 36.97 0.50
N GLY A 3 8.42 35.74 0.45
CA GLY A 3 9.05 34.63 -0.26
C GLY A 3 8.01 33.60 -0.70
N CYS A 4 8.30 32.93 -1.82
CA CYS A 4 7.47 31.86 -2.33
C CYS A 4 7.74 30.57 -1.54
N ALA A 5 6.68 29.93 -1.04
CA ALA A 5 6.76 28.60 -0.44
C ALA A 5 7.08 27.54 -1.49
N ASN A 6 7.41 26.33 -1.05
CA ASN A 6 7.71 25.19 -1.92
C ASN A 6 8.80 25.47 -2.97
N TYR A 7 9.74 26.37 -2.65
CA TYR A 7 10.79 26.82 -3.57
C TYR A 7 10.28 27.39 -4.91
N GLY A 8 9.07 27.95 -4.92
CA GLY A 8 8.58 28.72 -6.06
C GLY A 8 9.52 29.90 -6.38
N SER A 9 9.56 30.31 -7.65
CA SER A 9 10.36 31.46 -8.07
C SER A 9 9.51 32.73 -8.06
N GLN A 10 10.12 33.86 -7.68
CA GLN A 10 9.43 35.15 -7.73
C GLN A 10 9.23 35.57 -9.19
N ASN A 11 7.99 35.93 -9.53
CA ASN A 11 7.61 36.50 -10.82
C ASN A 11 6.81 37.79 -10.57
N GLY A 12 7.51 38.91 -10.46
CA GLY A 12 6.93 40.20 -10.08
C GLY A 12 6.38 40.19 -8.64
N SER A 13 5.10 40.50 -8.47
CA SER A 13 4.39 40.43 -7.18
C SER A 13 3.78 39.06 -6.87
N SER A 14 3.98 38.08 -7.75
CA SER A 14 3.41 36.73 -7.65
C SER A 14 4.50 35.66 -7.63
N CYS A 15 4.13 34.43 -7.28
CA CYS A 15 5.04 33.30 -7.29
C CYS A 15 4.71 32.34 -8.44
N ALA A 16 5.75 31.92 -9.17
CA ALA A 16 5.67 30.79 -10.08
C ALA A 16 5.89 29.51 -9.28
N CYS A 17 4.82 28.71 -9.14
CA CYS A 17 4.78 27.57 -8.25
C CYS A 17 5.30 26.28 -8.89
N PRO A 18 5.87 25.37 -8.08
CA PRO A 18 6.15 24.03 -8.55
C PRO A 18 4.86 23.30 -8.89
N VAL A 19 5.00 22.18 -9.60
CA VAL A 19 3.86 21.34 -9.98
C VAL A 19 3.06 20.91 -8.76
N GLY A 20 1.73 20.95 -8.88
CA GLY A 20 0.84 20.57 -7.78
C GLY A 20 0.60 21.67 -6.75
N PHE A 21 1.17 22.86 -6.90
CA PHE A 21 0.95 24.00 -6.01
C PHE A 21 0.52 25.25 -6.77
N GLY A 22 -0.15 26.15 -6.07
CA GLY A 22 -0.59 27.43 -6.60
C GLY A 22 -0.84 28.48 -5.52
N GLY A 23 -1.55 29.54 -5.92
CA GLY A 23 -1.82 30.70 -5.09
C GLY A 23 -0.67 31.72 -5.17
N SER A 24 -0.86 32.89 -4.56
CA SER A 24 0.12 34.00 -4.62
C SER A 24 1.45 33.67 -3.93
N THR A 25 1.48 32.64 -3.08
CA THR A 25 2.61 32.24 -2.24
C THR A 25 3.10 30.81 -2.48
N CYS A 26 2.47 30.03 -3.37
CA CYS A 26 2.77 28.60 -3.56
C CYS A 26 2.61 27.72 -2.32
N SER A 27 1.79 28.15 -1.36
CA SER A 27 1.50 27.41 -0.13
C SER A 27 0.20 26.61 -0.20
N GLN A 28 -0.52 26.66 -1.33
CA GLN A 28 -1.77 25.92 -1.52
C GLN A 28 -1.54 24.77 -2.51
N PRO A 29 -1.69 23.51 -2.09
CA PRO A 29 -1.68 22.39 -3.00
C PRO A 29 -2.93 22.39 -3.87
N ALA A 30 -2.79 21.91 -5.10
CA ALA A 30 -3.89 21.71 -6.03
C ALA A 30 -4.82 20.58 -5.56
N CYS A 31 -6.11 20.79 -5.71
CA CYS A 31 -7.19 19.92 -5.24
C CYS A 31 -7.94 19.33 -6.45
N GLY A 32 -7.75 18.02 -6.67
CA GLY A 32 -8.37 17.29 -7.80
C GLY A 32 -7.86 17.70 -9.17
N GLY A 33 -8.44 17.18 -10.24
CA GLY A 33 -7.95 17.41 -11.60
C GLY A 33 -6.73 16.56 -11.96
N ASN A 34 -5.93 17.04 -12.91
CA ASN A 34 -4.73 16.36 -13.40
C ASN A 34 -3.57 17.32 -13.69
N ILE A 35 -2.34 16.77 -13.84
CA ILE A 35 -1.11 17.57 -13.99
C ILE A 35 -1.12 18.52 -15.20
N PHE A 36 -1.89 18.21 -16.27
CA PHE A 36 -1.94 19.01 -17.49
C PHE A 36 -2.69 20.33 -17.32
N GLN A 37 -3.60 20.41 -16.34
CA GLN A 37 -4.32 21.64 -16.00
C GLN A 37 -3.41 22.67 -15.31
N GLY A 38 -2.26 22.26 -14.75
CA GLY A 38 -1.27 23.18 -14.16
C GLY A 38 -1.88 24.15 -13.15
N THR A 39 -1.69 25.46 -13.39
CA THR A 39 -2.20 26.54 -12.52
C THR A 39 -3.71 26.76 -12.62
N SER A 40 -4.40 26.15 -13.60
CA SER A 40 -5.86 26.25 -13.73
C SER A 40 -6.59 25.30 -12.78
N ARG A 41 -5.87 24.44 -12.06
CA ARG A 41 -6.45 23.53 -11.07
C ARG A 41 -7.02 24.31 -9.90
N SER A 42 -8.14 23.82 -9.37
CA SER A 42 -8.68 24.33 -8.12
C SER A 42 -7.65 24.15 -7.01
N LEU A 43 -7.54 25.14 -6.14
CA LEU A 43 -6.61 25.12 -5.02
C LEU A 43 -7.34 24.71 -3.75
N THR A 44 -6.62 24.02 -2.88
CA THR A 44 -7.14 23.65 -1.56
C THR A 44 -7.47 24.91 -0.76
N PRO A 45 -8.69 25.06 -0.24
CA PRO A 45 -9.06 26.21 0.58
C PRO A 45 -8.15 26.35 1.79
N LEU A 46 -7.83 27.60 2.14
CA LEU A 46 -7.14 27.90 3.38
C LEU A 46 -8.15 27.85 4.54
N SER A 47 -7.84 27.04 5.54
CA SER A 47 -8.60 26.93 6.78
C SER A 47 -7.90 27.71 7.89
N ASN A 48 -8.65 28.47 8.69
CA ASN A 48 -8.09 29.23 9.81
C ASN A 48 -7.81 28.26 10.97
N GLY A 49 -6.53 28.08 11.29
CA GLY A 49 -6.09 27.37 12.49
C GLY A 49 -6.38 28.17 13.76
N SER A 50 -6.34 27.48 14.91
CA SER A 50 -6.68 28.01 16.24
C SER A 50 -5.85 29.23 16.68
N ASN A 51 -4.73 29.51 16.01
CA ASN A 51 -3.82 30.63 16.30
C ASN A 51 -3.85 31.73 15.23
N GLY A 52 -4.87 31.77 14.36
CA GLY A 52 -4.97 32.74 13.26
C GLY A 52 -4.05 32.45 12.06
N THR A 53 -3.41 31.29 12.04
CA THR A 53 -2.59 30.80 10.93
C THR A 53 -3.45 30.04 9.93
N SER A 54 -3.41 30.41 8.66
CA SER A 54 -4.20 29.75 7.62
C SER A 54 -3.41 28.62 6.95
N PHE A 55 -3.93 27.39 6.99
CA PHE A 55 -3.31 26.21 6.36
C PHE A 55 -4.26 25.55 5.37
N ALA A 56 -3.70 24.99 4.30
CA ALA A 56 -4.44 24.16 3.37
C ALA A 56 -4.39 22.69 3.82
N ASN A 57 -5.54 22.03 3.89
CA ASN A 57 -5.63 20.61 4.23
C ASN A 57 -6.41 19.86 3.15
N LEU A 58 -5.72 18.98 2.42
CA LEU A 58 -6.28 18.21 1.31
C LEU A 58 -7.36 17.21 1.76
N THR A 59 -7.17 16.59 2.93
CA THR A 59 -8.11 15.63 3.51
C THR A 59 -9.41 16.32 3.92
N ALA A 60 -9.31 17.44 4.65
CA ALA A 60 -10.45 18.22 5.11
C ALA A 60 -11.22 18.89 3.96
N ALA A 61 -10.54 19.24 2.87
CA ALA A 61 -11.15 19.79 1.67
C ALA A 61 -11.88 18.75 0.79
N GLY A 62 -11.75 17.44 1.09
CA GLY A 62 -12.39 16.38 0.31
C GLY A 62 -11.85 16.25 -1.12
N CYS A 63 -10.58 16.61 -1.33
CA CYS A 63 -9.95 16.56 -2.64
C CYS A 63 -9.85 15.12 -3.16
N SER A 64 -10.34 14.88 -4.37
CA SER A 64 -10.26 13.58 -5.04
C SER A 64 -9.71 13.73 -6.46
N CYS A 65 -8.96 12.73 -6.90
CA CYS A 65 -8.31 12.76 -8.21
C CYS A 65 -9.27 12.33 -9.32
N GLU A 66 -9.06 12.86 -10.53
CA GLU A 66 -9.72 12.34 -11.73
C GLU A 66 -9.30 10.89 -12.00
N ASP A 67 -10.14 10.16 -12.74
CA ASP A 67 -9.87 8.76 -13.09
C ASP A 67 -8.50 8.62 -13.77
N GLY A 68 -7.70 7.67 -13.27
CA GLY A 68 -6.34 7.42 -13.75
C GLY A 68 -5.27 8.36 -13.20
N TRP A 69 -5.58 9.15 -12.17
CA TRP A 69 -4.62 9.95 -11.39
C TRP A 69 -4.66 9.57 -9.89
N THR A 70 -3.53 9.69 -9.21
CA THR A 70 -3.40 9.41 -7.78
C THR A 70 -2.30 10.26 -7.13
N GLY A 71 -1.99 9.95 -5.88
CA GLY A 71 -1.02 10.65 -5.05
C GLY A 71 -1.59 11.93 -4.45
N THR A 72 -0.92 12.43 -3.43
CA THR A 72 -1.29 13.69 -2.80
C THR A 72 -1.20 14.82 -3.83
N GLY A 73 -2.32 15.50 -4.08
CA GLY A 73 -2.41 16.53 -5.11
C GLY A 73 -2.53 16.00 -6.55
N CYS A 74 -2.86 14.73 -6.77
CA CYS A 74 -3.27 14.18 -8.08
C CYS A 74 -2.27 14.39 -9.23
N ASN A 75 -0.97 14.29 -8.93
CA ASN A 75 0.10 14.49 -9.90
C ASN A 75 0.67 13.16 -10.45
N VAL A 76 0.28 12.02 -9.90
CA VAL A 76 0.79 10.70 -10.28
C VAL A 76 -0.17 10.04 -11.26
N CYS A 77 0.20 9.91 -12.54
CA CYS A 77 -0.61 9.18 -13.50
C CYS A 77 -0.65 7.67 -13.17
N GLN A 78 -1.71 6.98 -13.56
CA GLN A 78 -1.90 5.53 -13.38
C GLN A 78 -2.11 4.78 -14.69
N THR A 79 -2.51 5.48 -15.77
CA THR A 79 -2.81 4.85 -17.07
C THR A 79 -2.34 5.72 -18.22
N ALA A 80 -2.01 5.10 -19.36
CA ALA A 80 -1.68 5.82 -20.59
C ALA A 80 -2.86 6.69 -21.08
N GLN A 81 -4.10 6.19 -20.89
CA GLN A 81 -5.32 6.91 -21.24
C GLN A 81 -5.43 8.24 -20.49
N ALA A 82 -5.09 8.27 -19.20
CA ALA A 82 -5.09 9.49 -18.39
C ALA A 82 -4.09 10.55 -18.91
N CYS A 83 -2.89 10.12 -19.33
CA CYS A 83 -1.93 11.03 -19.96
C CYS A 83 -2.43 11.54 -21.33
N GLN A 84 -3.02 10.66 -22.13
CA GLN A 84 -3.50 11.00 -23.47
C GLN A 84 -4.71 11.96 -23.43
N SER A 85 -5.67 11.72 -22.53
CA SER A 85 -6.84 12.59 -22.35
C SER A 85 -6.43 13.94 -21.78
N GLY A 86 -5.56 13.94 -20.75
CA GLY A 86 -5.00 15.16 -20.16
C GLY A 86 -4.32 16.03 -21.20
N PHE A 87 -3.40 15.47 -21.99
CA PHE A 87 -2.70 16.21 -23.04
C PHE A 87 -3.63 16.75 -24.13
N SER A 88 -4.61 15.94 -24.56
CA SER A 88 -5.57 16.35 -25.60
C SER A 88 -6.43 17.53 -25.15
N SER A 89 -6.76 17.59 -23.86
CA SER A 89 -7.57 18.67 -23.28
C SER A 89 -6.89 20.04 -23.31
N VAL A 90 -5.55 20.09 -23.24
CA VAL A 90 -4.79 21.34 -23.29
C VAL A 90 -4.29 21.65 -24.69
N SER A 91 -4.03 20.64 -25.51
CA SER A 91 -3.56 20.81 -26.89
C SER A 91 -4.59 21.47 -27.80
N GLN A 92 -5.90 21.33 -27.52
CA GLN A 92 -6.97 22.04 -28.22
C GLN A 92 -7.02 23.54 -27.90
N VAL A 93 -6.39 23.98 -26.81
CA VAL A 93 -6.39 25.39 -26.36
C VAL A 93 -5.25 26.19 -27.00
N SER A 94 -4.33 25.54 -27.73
CA SER A 94 -3.11 26.17 -28.27
C SER A 94 -3.02 26.14 -29.81
N ALA A 95 -4.11 26.44 -30.52
CA ALA A 95 -4.06 26.67 -31.97
C ALA A 95 -3.37 28.00 -32.38
N GLY A 96 -2.74 28.73 -31.45
CA GLY A 96 -2.16 30.06 -31.69
C GLY A 96 -0.68 30.24 -31.35
N SER A 97 -0.04 29.34 -30.62
CA SER A 97 1.40 29.45 -30.31
C SER A 97 1.93 28.14 -29.71
N LEU A 98 2.92 27.55 -30.36
CA LEU A 98 3.78 26.53 -29.74
C LEU A 98 4.42 27.14 -28.48
N PRO A 99 4.38 26.48 -27.31
CA PRO A 99 5.03 26.99 -26.11
C PRO A 99 6.54 27.00 -26.29
N LEU A 100 7.19 28.08 -25.84
CA LEU A 100 8.64 28.21 -25.77
C LEU A 100 9.24 27.04 -24.97
N GLY A 101 9.96 26.15 -25.66
CA GLY A 101 10.66 25.00 -25.06
C GLY A 101 10.11 23.62 -25.43
N ALA A 102 8.93 23.52 -26.05
CA ALA A 102 8.43 22.25 -26.59
C ALA A 102 9.17 21.93 -27.89
N SER A 103 10.08 20.95 -27.89
CA SER A 103 10.72 20.50 -29.12
C SER A 103 9.65 19.91 -30.06
N PRO A 104 9.56 20.36 -31.33
CA PRO A 104 8.70 19.71 -32.32
C PRO A 104 9.12 18.25 -32.43
N VAL A 105 8.17 17.32 -32.30
CA VAL A 105 8.46 15.90 -32.54
C VAL A 105 8.92 15.77 -34.00
N PRO A 106 10.10 15.19 -34.27
CA PRO A 106 10.53 14.91 -35.63
C PRO A 106 9.50 14.04 -36.34
N THR A 107 9.11 14.41 -37.55
CA THR A 107 8.20 13.63 -38.41
C THR A 107 8.73 12.19 -38.54
N GLY A 108 7.93 11.21 -38.08
CA GLY A 108 8.26 9.78 -38.15
C GLY A 108 8.44 9.06 -36.80
N GLN A 109 8.39 9.75 -35.65
CA GLN A 109 8.52 9.11 -34.33
C GLN A 109 7.18 8.87 -33.61
N ASN A 110 7.12 7.82 -32.78
CA ASN A 110 5.93 7.46 -32.00
C ASN A 110 5.65 8.50 -30.90
N SER A 111 4.72 9.41 -31.19
CA SER A 111 4.37 10.55 -30.34
C SER A 111 3.30 10.24 -29.29
N THR A 112 2.86 8.98 -29.18
CA THR A 112 1.85 8.51 -28.22
C THR A 112 2.31 8.78 -26.80
N LEU A 113 1.42 9.33 -25.97
CA LEU A 113 1.70 9.52 -24.56
C LEU A 113 1.40 8.27 -23.77
N VAL A 114 2.34 7.92 -22.90
CA VAL A 114 2.22 6.80 -21.98
C VAL A 114 2.41 7.30 -20.55
N CYS A 115 1.82 6.57 -19.60
CA CYS A 115 2.15 6.74 -18.19
C CYS A 115 3.25 5.75 -17.84
N ASN A 116 4.42 6.28 -17.49
CA ASN A 116 5.50 5.49 -16.94
C ASN A 116 5.27 5.32 -15.43
N ASN A 117 4.94 4.10 -15.02
CA ASN A 117 4.70 3.71 -13.63
C ASN A 117 5.91 3.04 -12.97
N ALA A 118 7.09 3.11 -13.58
CA ALA A 118 8.33 2.59 -13.02
C ALA A 118 9.06 3.64 -12.16
N PRO A 119 9.96 3.22 -11.24
CA PRO A 119 10.77 4.14 -10.45
C PRO A 119 11.71 5.01 -11.28
N LYS A 120 12.13 4.54 -12.46
CA LYS A 120 12.99 5.25 -13.40
C LYS A 120 12.22 6.41 -14.03
N VAL A 121 12.82 7.60 -14.04
CA VAL A 121 12.29 8.81 -14.68
C VAL A 121 13.03 9.07 -15.99
N TYR A 122 12.31 9.52 -17.03
CA TYR A 122 12.87 9.84 -18.35
C TYR A 122 12.98 11.36 -18.59
N ALA A 123 12.02 12.12 -18.11
CA ALA A 123 11.86 13.56 -18.26
C ALA A 123 11.64 14.20 -16.88
N ALA A 124 10.42 14.12 -16.35
CA ALA A 124 10.08 14.57 -15.00
C ALA A 124 8.94 13.71 -14.45
N GLY A 125 9.18 13.07 -13.31
CA GLY A 125 8.29 12.05 -12.76
C GLY A 125 7.98 12.29 -11.30
N GLU A 126 6.72 12.06 -10.96
CA GLU A 126 6.18 12.21 -9.62
C GLU A 126 6.08 10.85 -8.94
N MET A 127 6.28 10.84 -7.62
CA MET A 127 6.00 9.68 -6.80
C MET A 127 5.32 10.08 -5.49
N SER A 128 4.48 9.18 -4.99
CA SER A 128 3.80 9.35 -3.70
C SER A 128 3.89 8.05 -2.92
N CYS A 129 4.37 8.13 -1.67
CA CYS A 129 4.58 7.01 -0.77
C CYS A 129 4.03 7.29 0.62
N GLN A 130 3.63 6.25 1.33
CA GLN A 130 3.41 6.36 2.78
C GLN A 130 4.73 6.24 3.53
N VAL A 131 4.93 7.11 4.52
CA VAL A 131 6.07 7.04 5.42
C VAL A 131 5.81 5.94 6.44
N ASN A 132 6.58 4.86 6.37
CA ASN A 132 6.45 3.72 7.27
C ASN A 132 7.61 3.71 8.27
N ASN A 133 7.42 4.42 9.39
CA ASN A 133 8.40 4.47 10.45
C ASN A 133 7.71 4.35 11.81
N PRO A 134 7.90 3.23 12.55
CA PRO A 134 7.25 3.02 13.84
C PRO A 134 7.53 4.11 14.87
N THR A 135 8.73 4.69 14.87
CA THR A 135 9.10 5.77 15.79
C THR A 135 8.34 7.06 15.49
N LEU A 136 8.23 7.43 14.21
CA LEU A 136 7.42 8.59 13.82
C LEU A 136 5.93 8.33 14.08
N GLN A 137 5.43 7.13 13.79
CA GLN A 137 4.03 6.76 14.01
C GLN A 137 3.64 6.74 15.50
N ALA A 138 4.59 6.46 16.40
CA ALA A 138 4.35 6.55 17.84
C ALA A 138 4.14 8.00 18.33
N LEU A 139 4.77 8.98 17.67
CA LEU A 139 4.61 10.41 17.98
C LEU A 139 3.49 11.07 17.18
N TYR A 140 3.28 10.61 15.94
CA TYR A 140 2.39 11.18 14.95
C TYR A 140 1.55 10.04 14.34
N PRO A 141 0.44 9.65 14.98
CA PRO A 141 -0.29 8.43 14.66
C PRO A 141 -1.11 8.48 13.36
N LEU A 142 -1.29 9.66 12.75
CA LEU A 142 -2.02 9.80 11.50
C LEU A 142 -1.12 9.53 10.29
N ILE A 143 -1.73 9.50 9.11
CA ILE A 143 -1.04 9.12 7.87
C ILE A 143 -0.06 10.23 7.47
N SER A 144 1.20 9.83 7.28
CA SER A 144 2.24 10.65 6.67
C SER A 144 2.50 10.18 5.24
N THR A 145 2.46 11.10 4.28
CA THR A 145 2.80 10.83 2.87
C THR A 145 3.97 11.69 2.43
N LEU A 146 4.93 11.08 1.75
CA LEU A 146 6.05 11.77 1.12
C LEU A 146 5.84 11.76 -0.39
N ASN A 147 5.73 12.95 -0.96
CA ASN A 147 5.69 13.12 -2.42
C ASN A 147 7.04 13.62 -2.88
N ILE A 148 7.49 13.13 -4.03
CA ILE A 148 8.77 13.53 -4.60
C ILE A 148 8.62 13.72 -6.10
N LEU A 149 8.90 14.93 -6.53
CA LEU A 149 9.12 15.26 -7.93
C LEU A 149 10.60 15.11 -8.25
N ARG A 150 10.91 14.36 -9.31
CA ARG A 150 12.29 14.15 -9.79
C ARG A 150 12.37 14.57 -11.24
N THR A 151 13.36 15.39 -11.57
CA THR A 151 13.47 16.01 -12.89
C THR A 151 14.82 15.69 -13.50
N VAL A 152 14.79 14.83 -14.52
CA VAL A 152 15.95 14.44 -15.32
C VAL A 152 16.14 15.44 -16.44
N ASP A 153 15.13 15.64 -17.28
CA ASP A 153 15.15 16.63 -18.34
C ASP A 153 13.74 17.21 -18.54
N PRO A 154 13.49 18.44 -18.07
CA PRO A 154 12.16 19.04 -18.16
C PRO A 154 11.74 19.35 -19.61
N SER A 155 12.69 19.45 -20.55
CA SER A 155 12.39 19.73 -21.97
C SER A 155 11.69 18.58 -22.69
N LEU A 156 11.80 17.36 -22.14
CA LEU A 156 11.17 16.16 -22.66
C LEU A 156 9.75 15.95 -22.12
N THR A 157 9.28 16.83 -21.22
CA THR A 157 7.93 16.74 -20.68
C THR A 157 6.90 17.22 -21.71
N PRO A 158 5.77 16.53 -21.85
CA PRO A 158 4.73 16.90 -22.82
C PRO A 158 3.80 18.00 -22.30
N LEU A 159 4.25 18.83 -21.35
CA LEU A 159 3.40 19.73 -20.57
C LEU A 159 3.63 21.18 -21.01
N PRO A 160 2.78 21.73 -21.90
CA PRO A 160 3.04 22.99 -22.59
C PRO A 160 3.09 24.23 -21.67
N ASN A 161 2.46 24.18 -20.49
CA ASN A 161 2.21 25.35 -19.65
C ASN A 161 2.57 25.15 -18.17
N VAL A 162 3.41 24.15 -17.84
CA VAL A 162 3.77 23.86 -16.46
C VAL A 162 5.16 24.43 -16.17
N THR A 163 5.23 25.54 -15.44
CA THR A 163 6.48 26.25 -15.11
C THR A 163 7.28 25.63 -13.96
N GLY A 164 6.84 24.46 -13.47
CA GLY A 164 7.13 24.03 -12.09
C GLY A 164 7.95 22.74 -11.94
N PHE A 165 8.50 22.17 -13.02
CA PHE A 165 9.26 20.92 -12.91
C PHE A 165 10.67 21.09 -12.31
N GLY A 166 11.12 22.32 -12.08
CA GLY A 166 12.52 22.58 -11.74
C GLY A 166 13.44 22.46 -12.95
N THR A 167 14.74 22.55 -12.70
CA THR A 167 15.78 22.41 -13.73
C THR A 167 16.24 20.95 -13.86
N ASN A 168 17.01 20.66 -14.91
CA ASN A 168 17.64 19.35 -15.08
C ASN A 168 18.44 18.96 -13.82
N GLY A 169 18.26 17.72 -13.36
CA GLY A 169 18.98 17.16 -12.22
C GLY A 169 18.51 17.73 -10.89
N THR A 170 17.21 17.98 -10.72
CA THR A 170 16.63 18.47 -9.47
C THR A 170 15.59 17.52 -8.89
N MET A 171 15.36 17.64 -7.59
CA MET A 171 14.22 17.01 -6.92
C MET A 171 13.55 17.98 -5.95
N TYR A 172 12.24 17.84 -5.81
CA TYR A 172 11.45 18.47 -4.76
C TYR A 172 10.75 17.38 -3.96
N ALA A 173 10.79 17.47 -2.65
CA ALA A 173 10.12 16.53 -1.77
C ALA A 173 9.20 17.27 -0.80
N GLN A 174 7.96 16.82 -0.65
CA GLN A 174 6.97 17.41 0.24
C GLN A 174 6.40 16.33 1.17
N LEU A 175 6.47 16.57 2.47
CA LEU A 175 5.89 15.67 3.46
C LEU A 175 4.56 16.24 3.96
N PHE A 176 3.50 15.45 3.79
CA PHE A 176 2.16 15.75 4.27
C PHE A 176 1.83 14.84 5.45
N TYR A 177 1.20 15.41 6.48
CA TYR A 177 0.66 14.69 7.63
C TYR A 177 -0.82 15.02 7.74
N ASP A 178 -1.67 13.99 7.68
CA ASP A 178 -3.13 14.12 7.68
C ASP A 178 -3.68 15.17 6.69
N GLY A 179 -3.09 15.21 5.49
CA GLY A 179 -3.50 16.12 4.41
C GLY A 179 -2.95 17.54 4.50
N GLU A 180 -2.23 17.89 5.57
CA GLU A 180 -1.54 19.18 5.73
C GLU A 180 -0.05 19.04 5.45
N GLU A 181 0.50 19.94 4.62
CA GLU A 181 1.94 19.97 4.34
C GLU A 181 2.72 20.39 5.60
N GLN A 182 3.72 19.59 5.98
CA GLN A 182 4.51 19.81 7.19
C GLN A 182 5.83 20.50 6.88
N PHE A 183 6.53 20.01 5.87
CA PHE A 183 7.80 20.59 5.41
C PHE A 183 8.06 20.17 3.96
N TYR A 184 8.88 20.96 3.30
CA TYR A 184 9.29 20.71 1.92
C TYR A 184 10.79 20.87 1.77
N CYS A 185 11.37 20.12 0.83
CA CYS A 185 12.79 20.09 0.54
C CYS A 185 13.05 20.22 -0.96
N ALA A 186 14.17 20.84 -1.30
CA ALA A 186 14.72 20.86 -2.64
C ALA A 186 16.12 20.27 -2.63
N SER A 187 16.49 19.60 -3.71
CA SER A 187 17.87 19.19 -3.96
C SER A 187 18.21 19.31 -5.44
N ASP A 188 19.49 19.50 -5.72
CA ASP A 188 20.03 19.60 -7.07
C ASP A 188 21.23 18.67 -7.26
N SER A 189 21.82 18.74 -8.46
CA SER A 189 22.96 17.91 -8.86
C SER A 189 22.63 16.42 -8.78
N CYS A 190 21.39 16.09 -9.17
CA CYS A 190 20.85 14.75 -9.06
C CYS A 190 21.26 13.86 -10.23
N VAL A 191 21.63 12.62 -9.93
CA VAL A 191 21.98 11.58 -10.90
C VAL A 191 21.12 10.36 -10.64
N GLN A 192 20.48 9.86 -11.70
CA GLN A 192 19.74 8.60 -11.67
C GLN A 192 20.64 7.43 -12.05
N SER A 193 20.59 6.37 -11.27
CA SER A 193 21.17 5.06 -11.61
C SER A 193 20.08 4.00 -11.62
N GLN A 194 20.22 3.02 -12.51
CA GLN A 194 19.32 1.87 -12.59
C GLN A 194 20.12 0.58 -12.54
N ASP A 195 19.67 -0.36 -11.75
CA ASP A 195 20.18 -1.72 -11.78
C ASP A 195 19.35 -2.54 -12.78
N ALA A 196 19.98 -2.87 -13.90
CA ALA A 196 19.34 -3.64 -14.98
C ALA A 196 18.96 -5.07 -14.56
N SER A 197 19.57 -5.60 -13.50
CA SER A 197 19.33 -6.97 -13.03
C SER A 197 18.17 -7.09 -12.05
N SER A 198 18.00 -6.10 -11.17
CA SER A 198 16.94 -6.07 -10.15
C SER A 198 15.73 -5.21 -10.55
N GLY A 199 15.88 -4.32 -11.54
CA GLY A 199 14.85 -3.33 -11.90
C GLY A 199 14.75 -2.17 -10.91
N SER A 200 15.58 -2.17 -9.86
CA SER A 200 15.65 -1.11 -8.86
C SER A 200 16.27 0.17 -9.45
N SER A 201 15.85 1.32 -8.93
CA SER A 201 16.37 2.62 -9.33
C SER A 201 16.77 3.45 -8.12
N ALA A 202 17.87 4.17 -8.24
CA ALA A 202 18.30 5.14 -7.24
C ALA A 202 18.47 6.52 -7.86
N TYR A 203 18.05 7.55 -7.12
CA TYR A 203 18.17 8.95 -7.46
C TYR A 203 18.98 9.65 -6.37
N LYS A 204 20.21 10.07 -6.70
CA LYS A 204 21.18 10.62 -5.76
C LYS A 204 21.42 12.09 -6.04
N CYS A 205 21.28 12.94 -5.05
CA CYS A 205 21.49 14.39 -5.14
C CYS A 205 22.47 14.86 -4.08
N ASN A 206 23.11 16.02 -4.29
CA ASN A 206 24.21 16.48 -3.44
C ASN A 206 23.83 17.58 -2.47
N ASN A 207 22.84 18.40 -2.82
CA ASN A 207 22.58 19.67 -2.15
C ASN A 207 21.15 19.72 -1.60
N LEU A 208 20.80 18.84 -0.66
CA LEU A 208 19.50 18.89 0.00
C LEU A 208 19.38 20.16 0.85
N LYS A 209 18.22 20.80 0.80
CA LYS A 209 17.80 21.85 1.71
C LYS A 209 16.33 21.64 2.03
N CYS A 210 15.97 21.70 3.31
CA CYS A 210 14.59 21.57 3.77
C CYS A 210 14.12 22.83 4.48
N THR A 211 12.81 23.06 4.47
CA THR A 211 12.13 24.16 5.18
C THR A 211 10.91 23.63 5.90
N CYS A 212 10.91 23.75 7.22
CA CYS A 212 9.76 23.44 8.08
C CYS A 212 8.71 24.54 7.96
N ILE A 213 7.44 24.18 7.78
CA ILE A 213 6.33 25.15 7.71
C ILE A 213 5.98 25.60 9.13
N PRO A 214 6.14 26.88 9.50
CA PRO A 214 5.89 27.33 10.86
C PRO A 214 4.48 27.00 11.35
N ASN A 215 4.39 26.50 12.59
CA ASN A 215 3.13 26.11 13.24
C ASN A 215 2.41 24.91 12.62
N ALA A 216 2.98 24.25 11.60
CA ALA A 216 2.55 22.91 11.22
C ALA A 216 2.84 21.93 12.37
N THR A 217 2.14 20.79 12.39
CA THR A 217 2.22 19.80 13.48
C THR A 217 3.67 19.39 13.81
N PHE A 218 4.51 19.13 12.79
CA PHE A 218 5.92 18.76 12.99
C PHE A 218 6.81 19.96 13.34
N CYS A 219 6.34 21.18 13.07
CA CYS A 219 7.12 22.40 13.07
C CYS A 219 6.63 23.40 14.14
N GLY A 220 6.35 22.88 15.34
CA GLY A 220 5.99 23.70 16.50
C GLY A 220 4.49 24.00 16.65
N GLY A 221 3.62 23.44 15.81
CA GLY A 221 2.17 23.44 16.03
C GLY A 221 1.76 22.68 17.30
N VAL A 222 2.56 21.68 17.69
CA VAL A 222 2.45 20.97 18.97
C VAL A 222 3.72 21.23 19.80
N PRO A 223 3.61 21.84 21.01
CA PRO A 223 4.78 22.32 21.77
C PRO A 223 5.80 21.25 22.16
N ILE A 224 5.37 20.01 22.34
CA ILE A 224 6.20 18.92 22.87
C ILE A 224 7.01 18.16 21.81
N THR A 225 6.70 18.33 20.52
CA THR A 225 7.31 17.54 19.43
C THR A 225 7.90 18.41 18.32
N ASN A 226 8.38 19.62 18.65
CA ASN A 226 8.90 20.55 17.65
C ASN A 226 10.18 20.05 16.96
N LEU A 227 10.07 19.66 15.68
CA LEU A 227 11.18 19.18 14.85
C LEU A 227 11.78 20.28 13.94
N THR A 228 11.38 21.55 14.12
CA THR A 228 11.77 22.67 13.24
C THR A 228 13.29 22.76 13.05
N THR A 229 14.05 22.68 14.13
CA THR A 229 15.51 22.77 14.08
C THR A 229 16.09 21.59 13.32
N THR A 230 15.67 20.36 13.65
CA THR A 230 16.12 19.14 12.99
C THR A 230 15.83 19.16 11.49
N ILE A 231 14.61 19.53 11.09
CA ILE A 231 14.18 19.57 9.69
C ILE A 231 14.97 20.63 8.92
N ASN A 232 15.10 21.85 9.45
CA ASN A 232 15.83 22.93 8.78
C ASN A 232 17.35 22.67 8.68
N MET A 233 17.89 21.79 9.54
CA MET A 233 19.30 21.37 9.49
C MET A 233 19.57 20.23 8.49
N LEU A 234 18.54 19.58 7.94
CA LEU A 234 18.71 18.55 6.92
C LEU A 234 19.38 19.16 5.68
N SER A 235 20.61 18.74 5.44
CA SER A 235 21.43 19.24 4.35
C SER A 235 22.39 18.18 3.79
N GLY A 236 23.02 18.48 2.66
CA GLY A 236 24.01 17.62 2.02
C GLY A 236 23.40 16.53 1.14
N ALA A 237 24.12 15.42 0.98
CA ALA A 237 23.76 14.37 0.03
C ALA A 237 22.53 13.58 0.47
N VAL A 238 21.65 13.29 -0.48
CA VAL A 238 20.44 12.50 -0.31
C VAL A 238 20.34 11.44 -1.40
N SER A 239 19.85 10.25 -1.04
CA SER A 239 19.62 9.16 -1.98
C SER A 239 18.22 8.60 -1.77
N ILE A 240 17.44 8.51 -2.85
CA ILE A 240 16.17 7.80 -2.87
C ILE A 240 16.41 6.50 -3.64
N SER A 241 16.28 5.36 -2.97
CA SER A 241 16.48 4.04 -3.58
C SER A 241 15.18 3.27 -3.53
N CYS A 242 14.69 2.83 -4.68
CA CYS A 242 13.43 2.12 -4.84
C CYS A 242 13.64 0.76 -5.48
N ASP A 243 12.92 -0.24 -4.98
CA ASP A 243 12.85 -1.57 -5.58
C ASP A 243 12.01 -1.55 -6.87
N ALA A 244 12.10 -2.61 -7.66
CA ALA A 244 11.17 -2.82 -8.77
C ALA A 244 9.72 -2.89 -8.25
N PRO A 245 8.73 -2.31 -8.96
CA PRO A 245 7.34 -2.44 -8.59
C PRO A 245 6.90 -3.90 -8.55
N SER A 246 6.11 -4.25 -7.54
CA SER A 246 5.52 -5.59 -7.44
C SER A 246 4.53 -5.83 -8.58
N SER A 247 4.61 -7.02 -9.17
CA SER A 247 3.74 -7.43 -10.28
C SER A 247 2.27 -7.58 -9.91
N SER A 248 1.94 -7.63 -8.61
CA SER A 248 0.56 -7.80 -8.14
C SER A 248 -0.21 -6.49 -7.98
N ASN A 249 0.47 -5.38 -7.65
CA ASN A 249 -0.17 -4.12 -7.28
C ASN A 249 0.52 -2.88 -7.86
N ASN A 250 1.58 -3.03 -8.67
CA ASN A 250 2.36 -1.94 -9.26
C ASN A 250 2.90 -0.92 -8.24
N MET A 251 3.09 -1.34 -6.98
CA MET A 251 3.68 -0.51 -5.94
C MET A 251 5.11 -0.98 -5.63
N ALA A 252 5.98 -0.05 -5.24
CA ALA A 252 7.32 -0.37 -4.75
C ALA A 252 7.53 0.01 -3.29
N THR A 253 8.58 -0.55 -2.72
CA THR A 253 9.21 -0.08 -1.48
C THR A 253 10.40 0.80 -1.83
N CYS A 254 10.53 1.91 -1.11
CA CYS A 254 11.64 2.84 -1.29
C CYS A 254 12.28 3.21 0.06
N SER A 255 13.49 3.73 0.01
CA SER A 255 14.21 4.28 1.15
C SER A 255 14.71 5.68 0.83
N PHE A 256 14.43 6.62 1.72
CA PHE A 256 14.97 7.98 1.67
C PHE A 256 16.14 8.06 2.65
N GLN A 257 17.35 8.19 2.10
CA GLN A 257 18.60 8.09 2.84
C GLN A 257 19.30 9.45 2.85
N GLN A 258 19.61 9.94 4.05
CA GLN A 258 20.38 11.16 4.27
C GLN A 258 21.13 10.99 5.60
N ALA A 259 22.32 11.58 5.75
CA ALA A 259 23.21 11.30 6.90
C ALA A 259 22.56 11.49 8.28
N THR A 260 21.83 12.59 8.49
CA THR A 260 21.08 12.90 9.72
C THR A 260 19.87 11.98 9.92
N ILE A 261 19.15 11.66 8.85
CA ILE A 261 18.02 10.71 8.91
C ILE A 261 18.55 9.31 9.28
N ASN A 262 19.69 8.92 8.71
CA ASN A 262 20.31 7.63 8.96
C ASN A 262 20.84 7.51 10.39
N SER A 263 21.29 8.61 11.00
CA SER A 263 21.70 8.59 12.41
C SER A 263 20.52 8.45 13.38
N VAL A 264 19.32 8.91 12.99
CA VAL A 264 18.10 8.83 13.80
C VAL A 264 17.33 7.52 13.58
N PHE A 265 17.23 7.05 12.33
CA PHE A 265 16.38 5.92 11.94
C PHE A 265 17.15 4.67 11.50
N GLY A 266 18.49 4.71 11.55
CA GLY A 266 19.37 3.61 11.14
C GLY A 266 19.85 3.73 9.69
N SER A 267 20.81 2.89 9.32
CA SER A 267 21.53 2.97 8.03
C SER A 267 20.64 2.78 6.79
N ALA A 268 19.44 2.20 6.95
CA ALA A 268 18.45 2.05 5.88
C ALA A 268 17.69 3.36 5.56
N GLY A 269 17.83 4.41 6.38
CA GLY A 269 17.13 5.68 6.22
C GLY A 269 15.64 5.61 6.56
N LEU A 270 14.85 6.53 5.99
CA LEU A 270 13.40 6.57 6.17
C LEU A 270 12.73 5.61 5.18
N SER A 271 12.07 4.58 5.72
CA SER A 271 11.35 3.57 4.92
C SER A 271 10.02 4.11 4.38
N LEU A 272 9.79 3.85 3.09
CA LEU A 272 8.63 4.29 2.33
C LEU A 272 7.93 3.07 1.72
N ASN A 273 6.63 2.96 1.98
CA ASN A 273 5.81 1.83 1.51
C ASN A 273 4.70 2.30 0.59
N GLY A 274 4.21 1.38 -0.25
CA GLY A 274 3.11 1.66 -1.16
C GLY A 274 3.45 2.80 -2.14
N CYS A 275 4.70 2.86 -2.58
CA CYS A 275 5.13 3.91 -3.49
C CYS A 275 4.52 3.70 -4.87
N THR A 276 3.81 4.72 -5.33
CA THR A 276 3.28 4.80 -6.69
C THR A 276 4.10 5.81 -7.49
N PHE A 277 4.34 5.50 -8.76
CA PHE A 277 5.09 6.35 -9.69
C PHE A 277 4.22 6.71 -10.87
N GLY A 278 4.44 7.90 -11.40
CA GLY A 278 3.71 8.39 -12.56
C GLY A 278 4.48 9.49 -13.27
N GLU A 279 4.75 9.25 -14.54
CA GLU A 279 5.34 10.22 -15.45
C GLU A 279 4.61 10.11 -16.79
N CYS A 280 3.98 11.20 -17.23
CA CYS A 280 3.47 11.28 -18.59
C CYS A 280 4.61 11.65 -19.53
N VAL A 281 4.99 10.72 -20.41
CA VAL A 281 6.11 10.89 -21.34
C VAL A 281 5.75 10.29 -22.70
N ARG A 282 6.36 10.81 -23.77
CA ARG A 282 6.16 10.26 -25.12
C ARG A 282 6.91 8.93 -25.26
N GLN A 283 6.31 7.98 -25.97
CA GLN A 283 6.95 6.68 -26.22
C GLN A 283 8.33 6.83 -26.90
N SER A 284 8.47 7.77 -27.84
CA SER A 284 9.75 8.05 -28.50
C SER A 284 10.91 8.41 -27.55
N VAL A 285 10.62 9.07 -26.42
CA VAL A 285 11.62 9.43 -25.40
C VAL A 285 12.09 8.17 -24.68
N ILE A 286 11.16 7.26 -24.35
CA ILE A 286 11.48 5.96 -23.74
C ILE A 286 12.31 5.11 -24.72
N ASP A 287 11.90 5.07 -25.99
CA ASP A 287 12.57 4.28 -27.03
C ASP A 287 14.01 4.77 -27.27
N THR A 288 14.20 6.10 -27.31
CA THR A 288 15.53 6.72 -27.44
C THR A 288 16.40 6.43 -26.23
N ALA A 289 15.84 6.55 -25.02
CA ALA A 289 16.57 6.28 -23.77
C ALA A 289 16.86 4.78 -23.55
N SER A 290 16.14 3.89 -24.22
CA SER A 290 16.38 2.44 -24.20
C SER A 290 17.28 1.95 -25.34
N GLY A 291 17.70 2.85 -26.24
CA GLY A 291 18.57 2.52 -27.38
C GLY A 291 17.84 1.86 -28.56
N ASN A 292 16.51 1.83 -28.55
CA ASN A 292 15.67 1.25 -29.60
C ASN A 292 15.28 2.31 -30.65
N SER A 293 16.27 2.95 -31.27
CA SER A 293 16.04 3.89 -32.37
C SER A 293 15.64 3.13 -33.64
N THR A 294 14.34 2.96 -33.90
CA THR A 294 13.86 2.57 -35.23
C THR A 294 13.84 3.81 -36.12
N SER A 295 14.90 3.98 -36.91
CA SER A 295 14.94 4.95 -38.01
C SER A 295 14.01 4.45 -39.12
N SER A 296 12.78 4.95 -39.15
CA SER A 296 11.85 4.75 -40.26
C SER A 296 12.18 5.74 -41.39
N ASP A 297 12.93 5.29 -42.38
CA ASP A 297 12.99 5.91 -43.70
C ASP A 297 11.91 5.27 -44.60
N SER A 298 11.16 6.12 -45.29
CA SER A 298 9.97 5.75 -46.04
C SER A 298 10.29 5.49 -47.51
N GLN A 299 10.01 4.29 -48.02
CA GLN A 299 9.67 4.07 -49.43
C GLN A 299 8.76 2.84 -49.58
N GLY A 300 7.65 3.02 -50.29
CA GLY A 300 6.58 2.04 -50.39
C GLY A 300 6.93 0.79 -51.20
N SER A 301 6.33 -0.33 -50.82
CA SER A 301 5.72 -1.32 -51.71
C SER A 301 5.19 -2.46 -50.84
N GLY A 302 3.96 -2.89 -51.09
CA GLY A 302 3.37 -4.00 -50.34
C GLY A 302 4.19 -5.28 -50.50
N SER A 303 4.58 -5.90 -49.39
CA SER A 303 4.88 -7.33 -49.35
C SER A 303 4.92 -7.87 -47.92
N SER A 304 4.14 -8.93 -47.72
CA SER A 304 4.43 -10.09 -46.87
C SER A 304 4.96 -9.83 -45.45
N LEU A 305 4.10 -10.05 -44.45
CA LEU A 305 4.50 -10.26 -43.05
C LEU A 305 5.69 -11.22 -43.01
N GLY A 306 6.85 -10.72 -42.54
CA GLY A 306 8.07 -11.51 -42.46
C GLY A 306 7.84 -12.76 -41.62
N GLY A 307 8.45 -13.89 -42.01
CA GLY A 307 8.26 -15.19 -41.36
C GLY A 307 8.46 -15.19 -39.84
N GLY A 308 9.23 -14.23 -39.30
CA GLY A 308 9.38 -14.00 -37.86
C GLY A 308 8.12 -13.46 -37.15
N VAL A 309 7.30 -12.63 -37.82
CA VAL A 309 6.04 -12.12 -37.27
C VAL A 309 4.96 -13.21 -37.26
N ILE A 310 4.94 -14.06 -38.29
CA ILE A 310 4.04 -15.22 -38.36
C ILE A 310 4.45 -16.28 -37.30
N ALA A 311 5.76 -16.51 -37.12
CA ALA A 311 6.26 -17.39 -36.05
C ALA A 311 5.98 -16.81 -34.65
N GLY A 312 6.17 -15.50 -34.46
CA GLY A 312 5.89 -14.82 -33.19
C GLY A 312 4.39 -14.86 -32.82
N LEU A 313 3.50 -14.59 -33.77
CA LEU A 313 2.04 -14.66 -33.55
C LEU A 313 1.56 -16.10 -33.33
N ALA A 314 2.21 -17.10 -33.94
CA ALA A 314 1.90 -18.50 -33.67
C ALA A 314 2.33 -18.94 -32.26
N VAL A 315 3.47 -18.46 -31.76
CA VAL A 315 3.92 -18.73 -30.38
C VAL A 315 3.03 -18.01 -29.36
N VAL A 316 2.71 -16.74 -29.58
CA VAL A 316 1.80 -15.98 -28.70
C VAL A 316 0.40 -16.60 -28.71
N GLY A 317 -0.13 -16.97 -29.88
CA GLY A 317 -1.40 -17.69 -30.00
C GLY A 317 -1.38 -19.06 -29.31
N GLY A 318 -0.26 -19.79 -29.41
CA GLY A 318 -0.06 -21.07 -28.71
C GLY A 318 0.00 -20.93 -27.20
N LEU A 319 0.67 -19.89 -26.69
CA LEU A 319 0.75 -19.59 -25.26
C LEU A 319 -0.60 -19.13 -24.70
N ILE A 320 -1.35 -18.30 -25.44
CA ILE A 320 -2.71 -17.91 -25.07
C ILE A 320 -3.64 -19.13 -25.10
N GLY A 321 -3.53 -20.00 -26.10
CA GLY A 321 -4.28 -21.25 -26.18
C GLY A 321 -3.97 -22.19 -25.02
N LEU A 322 -2.70 -22.32 -24.63
CA LEU A 322 -2.28 -23.09 -23.46
C LEU A 322 -2.80 -22.48 -22.16
N ALA A 323 -2.73 -21.16 -22.00
CA ALA A 323 -3.26 -20.46 -20.84
C ALA A 323 -4.78 -20.64 -20.72
N LEU A 324 -5.52 -20.54 -21.83
CA LEU A 324 -6.96 -20.80 -21.87
C LEU A 324 -7.28 -22.27 -21.59
N LEU A 325 -6.48 -23.22 -22.07
CA LEU A 325 -6.61 -24.64 -21.71
C LEU A 325 -6.33 -24.89 -20.23
N PHE A 326 -5.34 -24.23 -19.63
CA PHE A 326 -5.08 -24.31 -18.20
C PHE A 326 -6.17 -23.66 -17.36
N LEU A 327 -6.75 -22.55 -17.82
CA LEU A 327 -7.91 -21.93 -17.17
C LEU A 327 -9.17 -22.77 -17.31
N LEU A 328 -9.42 -23.37 -18.47
CA LEU A 328 -10.52 -24.32 -18.68
C LEU A 328 -10.32 -25.60 -17.85
N TRP A 329 -9.10 -26.15 -17.83
CA TRP A 329 -8.77 -27.29 -16.99
C TRP A 329 -8.90 -26.94 -15.52
N GLY A 330 -8.43 -25.78 -15.09
CA GLY A 330 -8.60 -25.24 -13.75
C GLY A 330 -10.07 -25.08 -13.39
N PHE A 331 -10.89 -24.54 -14.30
CA PHE A 331 -12.33 -24.36 -14.09
C PHE A 331 -13.09 -25.70 -14.08
N VAL A 332 -12.67 -26.68 -14.88
CA VAL A 332 -13.23 -28.04 -14.90
C VAL A 332 -12.80 -28.82 -13.66
N VAL A 333 -11.54 -28.75 -13.23
CA VAL A 333 -11.04 -29.35 -11.98
C VAL A 333 -11.70 -28.68 -10.78
N GLN A 334 -11.85 -27.36 -10.80
CA GLN A 334 -12.55 -26.61 -9.75
C GLN A 334 -14.04 -26.96 -9.73
N ARG A 335 -14.71 -27.08 -10.88
CA ARG A 335 -16.09 -27.59 -10.94
C ARG A 335 -16.19 -29.05 -10.54
N LYS A 336 -15.22 -29.91 -10.85
CA LYS A 336 -15.20 -31.33 -10.49
C LYS A 336 -14.90 -31.52 -9.00
N ALA A 337 -14.02 -30.71 -8.41
CA ALA A 337 -13.76 -30.62 -6.97
C ALA A 337 -14.91 -29.94 -6.19
N ARG A 338 -15.68 -29.07 -6.83
CA ARG A 338 -16.93 -28.51 -6.26
C ARG A 338 -18.14 -29.45 -6.44
N ARG A 339 -18.10 -30.36 -7.43
CA ARG A 339 -19.15 -31.36 -7.71
C ARG A 339 -18.87 -32.73 -7.12
N THR A 340 -17.70 -32.99 -6.55
CA THR A 340 -17.56 -34.11 -5.62
C THR A 340 -18.56 -33.85 -4.51
N PRO A 341 -19.63 -34.66 -4.40
CA PRO A 341 -20.51 -34.56 -3.25
C PRO A 341 -19.60 -34.81 -2.06
N ARG A 342 -19.41 -33.80 -1.20
CA ARG A 342 -19.12 -34.16 0.19
C ARG A 342 -20.31 -34.99 0.57
N SER A 343 -20.05 -36.27 0.83
CA SER A 343 -21.04 -37.25 1.27
C SER A 343 -22.01 -36.53 2.21
N PRO A 344 -23.33 -36.72 2.05
CA PRO A 344 -24.28 -36.15 3.01
C PRO A 344 -23.72 -36.49 4.39
N LEU A 345 -23.42 -35.46 5.18
CA LEU A 345 -22.91 -35.63 6.53
C LEU A 345 -23.96 -36.50 7.22
N ASP A 346 -23.61 -37.77 7.40
CA ASP A 346 -24.38 -38.69 8.19
C ASP A 346 -24.26 -38.13 9.62
N ARG A 347 -25.22 -37.30 10.01
CA ARG A 347 -25.29 -36.58 11.29
C ARG A 347 -25.57 -37.53 12.47
N THR A 348 -25.32 -38.81 12.28
CA THR A 348 -25.72 -39.90 13.16
C THR A 348 -24.57 -40.39 14.06
N GLY A 349 -23.34 -39.91 13.84
CA GLY A 349 -22.17 -40.24 14.68
C GLY A 349 -21.67 -39.06 15.51
N GLY A 350 -21.52 -39.26 16.82
CA GLY A 350 -20.80 -38.31 17.68
C GLY A 350 -19.28 -38.42 17.51
N ALA A 351 -18.56 -37.32 17.72
CA ALA A 351 -17.09 -37.30 17.69
C ALA A 351 -16.52 -37.56 19.09
N ALA A 352 -15.55 -38.47 19.20
CA ALA A 352 -14.73 -38.67 20.39
C ALA A 352 -13.32 -38.12 20.15
N VAL A 353 -12.69 -37.58 21.19
CA VAL A 353 -11.31 -37.07 21.17
C VAL A 353 -10.50 -37.92 22.15
N GLU A 354 -9.43 -38.54 21.67
CA GLU A 354 -8.51 -39.34 22.47
C GLU A 354 -7.08 -38.82 22.25
N TRP A 355 -6.31 -38.76 23.32
CA TRP A 355 -4.89 -38.42 23.26
C TRP A 355 -4.10 -39.33 24.20
N SER A 356 -2.93 -39.74 23.74
CA SER A 356 -2.03 -40.63 24.47
C SER A 356 -0.61 -40.07 24.43
N ASP A 357 0.03 -40.02 25.59
CA ASP A 357 1.45 -39.71 25.76
C ASP A 357 1.85 -38.35 25.15
N VAL A 358 1.00 -37.34 25.36
CA VAL A 358 1.22 -35.98 24.86
C VAL A 358 2.23 -35.26 25.74
N SER A 359 3.40 -34.98 25.18
CA SER A 359 4.43 -34.13 25.78
C SER A 359 4.70 -32.90 24.91
N TYR A 360 4.91 -31.75 25.53
CA TYR A 360 5.19 -30.47 24.85
C TYR A 360 6.32 -29.73 25.54
N PHE A 361 7.28 -29.28 24.73
CA PHE A 361 8.54 -28.67 25.18
C PHE A 361 8.73 -27.33 24.48
N VAL A 362 9.11 -26.30 25.23
CA VAL A 362 9.42 -24.96 24.70
C VAL A 362 10.91 -24.69 24.88
N PRO A 363 11.65 -24.27 23.84
CA PRO A 363 13.07 -23.94 23.96
C PRO A 363 13.28 -22.74 24.89
N ASN A 364 14.29 -22.81 25.75
CA ASN A 364 14.63 -21.74 26.68
C ASN A 364 15.41 -20.65 25.92
N SER A 365 14.74 -19.68 25.29
CA SER A 365 15.44 -18.79 24.34
C SER A 365 16.32 -17.74 25.02
N SER A 366 17.64 -17.84 24.80
CA SER A 366 18.50 -16.67 24.65
C SER A 366 19.44 -16.88 23.46
N LYS A 367 19.00 -16.44 22.27
CA LYS A 367 19.83 -16.04 21.11
C LYS A 367 18.91 -15.69 19.94
N PHE A 368 18.65 -14.40 19.77
CA PHE A 368 17.82 -13.81 18.70
C PHE A 368 18.60 -13.55 17.40
N PHE A 369 19.83 -14.05 17.28
CA PHE A 369 20.64 -13.98 16.06
C PHE A 369 21.38 -15.30 15.88
N ASP A 370 20.81 -16.22 15.09
CA ASP A 370 21.63 -17.20 14.38
C ASP A 370 20.99 -17.56 13.03
N PHE A 371 21.75 -17.35 11.96
CA PHE A 371 21.40 -17.70 10.58
C PHE A 371 21.37 -19.22 10.40
N PRO A 372 20.66 -19.76 9.40
CA PRO A 372 20.29 -21.17 9.37
C PRO A 372 21.45 -22.06 8.91
N ARG A 373 22.20 -22.64 9.85
CA ARG A 373 22.91 -23.90 9.61
C ARG A 373 21.98 -25.05 9.98
N ARG A 374 21.36 -25.66 8.97
CA ARG A 374 20.66 -26.95 9.07
C ARG A 374 21.63 -28.02 9.61
N LYS A 375 21.59 -28.27 10.92
CA LYS A 375 21.93 -29.57 11.49
C LYS A 375 20.65 -30.19 12.01
N LYS A 376 20.35 -31.42 11.58
CA LYS A 376 19.27 -32.23 12.17
C LYS A 376 19.61 -32.41 13.66
N PRO A 377 18.68 -32.15 14.59
CA PRO A 377 18.94 -32.40 16.01
C PRO A 377 19.03 -33.91 16.23
N ASN A 378 20.09 -34.35 16.90
CA ASN A 378 20.22 -35.72 17.40
C ASN A 378 19.24 -35.93 18.55
N GLN A 379 18.62 -37.10 18.58
CA GLN A 379 17.70 -37.57 19.60
C GLN A 379 18.47 -37.69 20.94
N GLY A 380 18.32 -36.71 21.85
CA GLY A 380 18.94 -36.80 23.18
C GLY A 380 19.24 -35.48 23.91
N ASP A 381 19.18 -34.32 23.26
CA ASP A 381 19.56 -33.05 23.92
C ASP A 381 18.34 -32.17 24.25
N PHE A 382 17.51 -32.62 25.19
CA PHE A 382 16.37 -31.85 25.74
C PHE A 382 16.73 -31.07 27.01
N ALA A 383 18.01 -31.01 27.39
CA ALA A 383 18.45 -30.34 28.62
C ALA A 383 18.16 -28.83 28.64
N ASP A 384 17.98 -28.21 27.46
CA ASP A 384 17.75 -26.77 27.30
C ASP A 384 16.27 -26.41 26.96
N HIS A 385 15.34 -27.33 27.21
CA HIS A 385 13.91 -27.13 26.95
C HIS A 385 13.10 -27.11 28.24
N LYS A 386 12.17 -26.17 28.33
CA LYS A 386 11.16 -26.15 29.39
C LYS A 386 10.04 -27.12 29.04
N VAL A 387 9.87 -28.16 29.85
CA VAL A 387 8.74 -29.08 29.76
C VAL A 387 7.46 -28.33 30.19
N ILE A 388 6.45 -28.34 29.32
CA ILE A 388 5.14 -27.72 29.57
C ILE A 388 4.07 -28.78 29.78
N LEU A 389 4.10 -29.85 29.00
CA LEU A 389 3.27 -31.05 29.17
C LEU A 389 4.19 -32.27 29.17
N ASP A 390 3.90 -33.24 30.04
CA ASP A 390 4.69 -34.46 30.21
C ASP A 390 3.77 -35.68 30.26
N ASN A 391 3.79 -36.47 29.18
CA ASN A 391 3.11 -37.75 29.01
C ASN A 391 1.62 -37.73 29.41
N VAL A 392 0.88 -36.72 28.94
CA VAL A 392 -0.54 -36.54 29.28
C VAL A 392 -1.40 -37.39 28.36
N SER A 393 -2.34 -38.16 28.93
CA SER A 393 -3.26 -39.05 28.20
C SER A 393 -4.70 -38.87 28.69
N GLY A 394 -5.69 -39.08 27.83
CA GLY A 394 -7.10 -39.00 28.18
C GLY A 394 -8.04 -39.15 26.98
N GLN A 395 -9.34 -39.18 27.28
CA GLN A 395 -10.39 -39.31 26.27
C GLN A 395 -11.66 -38.53 26.63
N VAL A 396 -12.36 -38.01 25.62
CA VAL A 396 -13.68 -37.38 25.71
C VAL A 396 -14.58 -38.04 24.68
N LEU A 397 -15.68 -38.63 25.15
CA LEU A 397 -16.70 -39.23 24.28
C LEU A 397 -17.70 -38.17 23.81
N ALA A 398 -18.38 -38.43 22.71
CA ALA A 398 -19.44 -37.55 22.22
C ALA A 398 -20.50 -37.28 23.30
N GLY A 399 -20.99 -36.04 23.36
CA GLY A 399 -21.98 -35.60 24.36
C GLY A 399 -21.44 -35.37 25.77
N HIS A 400 -20.14 -35.61 26.03
CA HIS A 400 -19.53 -35.31 27.32
C HIS A 400 -18.98 -33.89 27.37
N MET A 401 -19.08 -33.27 28.54
CA MET A 401 -18.39 -32.02 28.86
C MET A 401 -17.19 -32.34 29.76
N MET A 402 -15.98 -32.01 29.30
CA MET A 402 -14.76 -32.16 30.09
C MET A 402 -14.28 -30.79 30.56
N ALA A 403 -13.98 -30.69 31.86
CA ALA A 403 -13.35 -29.52 32.46
C ALA A 403 -11.90 -29.85 32.84
N ILE A 404 -10.94 -29.04 32.36
CA ILE A 404 -9.53 -29.15 32.72
C ILE A 404 -9.21 -28.11 33.80
N LEU A 405 -8.88 -28.59 35.00
CA LEU A 405 -8.65 -27.74 36.18
C LEU A 405 -7.19 -27.84 36.64
N GLY A 406 -6.65 -26.75 37.16
CA GLY A 406 -5.27 -26.69 37.65
C GLY A 406 -4.75 -25.26 37.83
N PRO A 407 -3.65 -25.07 38.56
CA PRO A 407 -3.09 -23.75 38.86
C PRO A 407 -2.63 -23.00 37.59
N SER A 408 -2.39 -21.70 37.71
CA SER A 408 -1.82 -20.90 36.61
C SER A 408 -0.46 -21.47 36.20
N GLY A 409 -0.20 -21.58 34.89
CA GLY A 409 1.04 -22.17 34.37
C GLY A 409 1.09 -23.70 34.26
N ALA A 410 0.03 -24.43 34.67
CA ALA A 410 -0.01 -25.90 34.60
C ALA A 410 -0.18 -26.50 33.19
N GLY A 411 -0.05 -25.71 32.11
CA GLY A 411 -0.19 -26.21 30.73
C GLY A 411 -1.62 -26.43 30.22
N LYS A 412 -2.65 -25.99 30.95
CA LYS A 412 -4.07 -26.16 30.56
C LYS A 412 -4.38 -25.64 29.16
N THR A 413 -4.02 -24.38 28.89
CA THR A 413 -4.24 -23.74 27.59
C THR A 413 -3.47 -24.47 26.49
N THR A 414 -2.22 -24.84 26.76
CA THR A 414 -1.36 -25.60 25.85
C THR A 414 -1.97 -26.95 25.47
N LEU A 415 -2.55 -27.69 26.43
CA LEU A 415 -3.22 -28.95 26.15
C LEU A 415 -4.44 -28.74 25.23
N ILE A 416 -5.28 -27.74 25.50
CA ILE A 416 -6.46 -27.45 24.67
C ILE A 416 -6.04 -27.02 23.25
N GLU A 417 -5.01 -26.19 23.11
CA GLU A 417 -4.48 -25.77 21.81
C GLU A 417 -3.94 -26.96 21.00
N ILE A 418 -3.26 -27.91 21.64
CA ILE A 418 -2.80 -29.14 20.99
C ILE A 418 -3.99 -30.01 20.56
N LEU A 419 -5.00 -30.17 21.42
CA LEU A 419 -6.21 -30.95 21.11
C LEU A 419 -7.06 -30.32 20.01
N ALA A 420 -7.10 -28.98 19.92
CA ALA A 420 -7.77 -28.26 18.84
C ALA A 420 -7.07 -28.45 17.49
N GLY A 421 -5.78 -28.81 17.50
CA GLY A 421 -4.99 -29.06 16.30
C GLY A 421 -4.64 -27.81 15.50
N SER A 422 -3.81 -28.00 14.46
CA SER A 422 -3.57 -26.96 13.45
C SER A 422 -4.88 -26.67 12.68
N PRO A 423 -5.16 -25.43 12.24
CA PRO A 423 -6.42 -24.99 11.58
C PRO A 423 -6.82 -25.73 10.29
N THR A 424 -6.19 -26.86 9.98
CA THR A 424 -6.44 -27.71 8.81
C THR A 424 -7.47 -28.82 9.08
N THR A 425 -8.00 -28.99 10.30
CA THR A 425 -9.08 -29.96 10.58
C THR A 425 -10.45 -29.25 10.69
N PRO A 426 -11.33 -29.35 9.67
CA PRO A 426 -12.54 -28.54 9.55
C PRO A 426 -13.70 -28.99 10.44
N ARG A 427 -13.44 -29.61 11.60
CA ARG A 427 -14.47 -30.25 12.44
C ARG A 427 -14.44 -29.86 13.93
N VAL A 428 -13.49 -29.04 14.37
CA VAL A 428 -13.38 -28.56 15.75
C VAL A 428 -13.55 -27.04 15.76
N GLY A 429 -14.49 -26.55 16.57
CA GLY A 429 -14.62 -25.12 16.87
C GLY A 429 -13.76 -24.78 18.09
N PHE A 430 -12.89 -23.78 17.97
CA PHE A 430 -11.97 -23.39 19.05
C PHE A 430 -12.18 -21.93 19.44
N VAL A 431 -12.55 -21.69 20.69
CA VAL A 431 -12.72 -20.34 21.24
C VAL A 431 -11.48 -19.99 22.08
N PRO A 432 -10.58 -19.11 21.60
CA PRO A 432 -9.35 -18.75 22.31
C PRO A 432 -9.64 -18.04 23.64
N GLN A 433 -8.62 -17.88 24.50
CA GLN A 433 -8.77 -17.16 25.77
C GLN A 433 -9.02 -15.67 25.58
N GLN A 434 -8.35 -15.04 24.59
CA GLN A 434 -8.56 -13.64 24.22
C GLN A 434 -9.60 -13.55 23.10
N ASP A 435 -10.59 -12.70 23.29
CA ASP A 435 -11.63 -12.46 22.29
C ASP A 435 -11.10 -11.54 21.19
N VAL A 436 -10.87 -12.08 19.99
CA VAL A 436 -10.40 -11.33 18.81
C VAL A 436 -11.58 -11.12 17.88
N LEU A 437 -12.22 -9.95 17.98
CA LEU A 437 -13.42 -9.60 17.23
C LEU A 437 -13.21 -8.33 16.40
N PRO A 438 -13.86 -8.19 15.23
CA PRO A 438 -13.77 -6.99 14.41
C PRO A 438 -14.50 -5.80 15.09
N PRO A 439 -13.80 -4.75 15.54
CA PRO A 439 -14.38 -3.72 16.40
C PRO A 439 -15.41 -2.83 15.69
N MET A 440 -15.32 -2.72 14.37
CA MET A 440 -16.18 -1.86 13.55
C MET A 440 -17.52 -2.51 13.18
N LEU A 441 -17.65 -3.83 13.33
CA LEU A 441 -18.87 -4.56 12.97
C LEU A 441 -19.85 -4.60 14.13
N THR A 442 -21.14 -4.68 13.80
CA THR A 442 -22.18 -5.09 14.74
C THR A 442 -22.11 -6.58 15.05
N VAL A 443 -22.73 -7.00 16.14
CA VAL A 443 -22.81 -8.42 16.53
C VAL A 443 -23.40 -9.27 15.39
N THR A 444 -24.48 -8.82 14.76
CA THR A 444 -25.12 -9.54 13.64
C THR A 444 -24.22 -9.61 12.42
N GLU A 445 -23.55 -8.50 12.05
CA GLU A 445 -22.64 -8.47 10.91
C GLU A 445 -21.45 -9.41 11.09
N ALA A 446 -20.86 -9.44 12.29
CA ALA A 446 -19.73 -10.32 12.59
C ALA A 446 -20.12 -11.81 12.49
N LEU A 447 -21.26 -12.19 13.07
CA LEU A 447 -21.77 -13.57 13.00
C LEU A 447 -22.17 -13.96 11.57
N LEU A 448 -22.81 -13.06 10.83
CA LEU A 448 -23.18 -13.29 9.43
C LEU A 448 -21.96 -13.41 8.52
N PHE A 449 -20.92 -12.61 8.77
CA PHE A 449 -19.64 -12.73 8.07
C PHE A 449 -19.02 -14.10 8.28
N ALA A 450 -18.95 -14.58 9.53
CA ALA A 450 -18.47 -15.93 9.84
C ALA A 450 -19.34 -17.02 9.19
N ALA A 451 -20.66 -16.87 9.22
CA ALA A 451 -21.61 -17.78 8.56
C ALA A 451 -21.32 -17.92 7.07
N ARG A 452 -21.11 -16.80 6.38
CA ARG A 452 -20.85 -16.79 4.93
C ARG A 452 -19.54 -17.50 4.58
N LEU A 453 -18.52 -17.37 5.42
CA LEU A 453 -17.21 -17.99 5.22
C LEU A 453 -17.19 -19.49 5.57
N ARG A 454 -17.87 -19.90 6.64
CA ARG A 454 -17.77 -21.26 7.18
C ARG A 454 -18.86 -22.21 6.67
N LEU A 455 -20.05 -21.69 6.37
CA LEU A 455 -21.14 -22.52 5.82
C LEU A 455 -20.98 -22.73 4.30
N PRO A 456 -21.29 -23.93 3.78
CA PRO A 456 -21.26 -24.25 2.36
C PRO A 456 -21.93 -23.21 1.44
N GLU A 457 -21.41 -23.04 0.23
CA GLU A 457 -21.96 -22.11 -0.78
C GLU A 457 -23.38 -22.48 -1.25
N ASN A 458 -23.79 -23.75 -1.13
CA ASN A 458 -25.12 -24.22 -1.54
C ASN A 458 -26.24 -23.84 -0.54
N ILE A 459 -25.91 -23.33 0.64
CA ILE A 459 -26.88 -22.80 1.60
C ILE A 459 -27.19 -21.35 1.20
N PRO A 460 -28.45 -20.98 0.95
CA PRO A 460 -28.80 -19.61 0.55
C PRO A 460 -28.55 -18.63 1.69
N ASP A 461 -28.25 -17.37 1.34
CA ASP A 461 -27.91 -16.34 2.33
C ASP A 461 -29.03 -16.07 3.34
N SER A 462 -30.30 -16.24 2.92
CA SER A 462 -31.46 -16.16 3.80
C SER A 462 -31.46 -17.23 4.90
N GLU A 463 -31.04 -18.47 4.58
CA GLU A 463 -30.92 -19.54 5.56
C GLU A 463 -29.71 -19.32 6.48
N LYS A 464 -28.59 -18.77 5.94
CA LYS A 464 -27.44 -18.37 6.76
C LYS A 464 -27.83 -17.29 7.78
N ALA A 465 -28.59 -16.28 7.35
CA ALA A 465 -29.09 -15.23 8.23
C ALA A 465 -30.05 -15.78 9.30
N ALA A 466 -30.94 -16.72 8.94
CA ALA A 466 -31.84 -17.36 9.89
C ALA A 466 -31.06 -18.13 10.98
N ARG A 467 -29.99 -18.86 10.62
CA ARG A 467 -29.11 -19.54 11.58
C ARG A 467 -28.40 -18.56 12.51
N VAL A 468 -27.95 -17.42 11.98
CA VAL A 468 -27.31 -16.36 12.78
C VAL A 468 -28.29 -15.80 13.80
N HIS A 469 -29.53 -15.52 13.41
CA HIS A 469 -30.56 -15.04 14.34
C HIS A 469 -30.84 -16.07 15.45
N ASP A 470 -30.96 -17.36 15.11
CA ASP A 470 -31.14 -18.44 16.10
C ASP A 470 -29.96 -18.53 17.09
N VAL A 471 -28.72 -18.35 16.62
CA VAL A 471 -27.54 -18.30 17.51
C VAL A 471 -27.55 -17.06 18.41
N ILE A 472 -27.91 -15.89 17.88
CA ILE A 472 -28.05 -14.65 18.66
C ILE A 472 -29.05 -14.84 19.79
N ASP A 473 -30.19 -15.47 19.51
CA ASP A 473 -31.24 -15.70 20.50
C ASP A 473 -30.79 -16.72 21.56
N LYS A 474 -30.18 -17.84 21.15
CA LYS A 474 -29.67 -18.87 22.07
C LYS A 474 -28.57 -18.37 23.01
N LEU A 475 -27.79 -17.39 22.56
CA LEU A 475 -26.72 -16.78 23.36
C LEU A 475 -27.21 -15.55 24.15
N GLY A 476 -28.49 -15.17 24.05
CA GLY A 476 -29.03 -14.01 24.74
C GLY A 476 -28.38 -12.69 24.30
N LEU A 477 -28.10 -12.56 22.99
CA LEU A 477 -27.46 -11.39 22.39
C LEU A 477 -28.45 -10.50 21.62
N ALA A 478 -29.75 -10.81 21.64
CA ALA A 478 -30.77 -10.12 20.88
C ALA A 478 -30.85 -8.61 21.15
N HIS A 479 -30.57 -8.17 22.39
CA HIS A 479 -30.59 -6.75 22.77
C HIS A 479 -29.40 -5.94 22.24
N ILE A 480 -28.32 -6.60 21.81
CA ILE A 480 -27.10 -5.97 21.26
C ILE A 480 -26.82 -6.35 19.81
N ARG A 481 -27.79 -6.99 19.13
CA ARG A 481 -27.64 -7.51 17.77
C ARG A 481 -27.12 -6.46 16.77
N ASP A 482 -27.54 -5.21 16.91
CA ASP A 482 -27.20 -4.09 16.02
C ASP A 482 -26.21 -3.11 16.68
N THR A 483 -25.65 -3.48 17.83
CA THR A 483 -24.63 -2.72 18.53
C THR A 483 -23.25 -3.10 18.01
N ARG A 484 -22.39 -2.10 17.78
CA ARG A 484 -20.99 -2.32 17.40
C ARG A 484 -20.22 -3.00 18.52
N ILE A 485 -19.37 -3.95 18.16
CA ILE A 485 -18.54 -4.69 19.11
C ILE A 485 -17.60 -3.73 19.85
N GLY A 486 -17.00 -2.77 19.13
CA GLY A 486 -16.09 -1.77 19.68
C GLY A 486 -14.69 -2.33 19.98
N ASP A 487 -13.78 -1.43 20.33
CA ASP A 487 -12.44 -1.72 20.84
C ASP A 487 -12.30 -1.12 22.24
N GLY A 488 -11.24 -1.44 22.98
CA GLY A 488 -11.03 -0.91 24.33
C GLY A 488 -10.97 0.63 24.44
N GLU A 489 -10.91 1.33 23.31
CA GLU A 489 -10.84 2.80 23.21
C GLU A 489 -12.20 3.44 22.90
N LYS A 490 -13.08 2.77 22.13
CA LYS A 490 -14.44 3.22 21.81
C LYS A 490 -15.49 2.34 22.46
N ARG A 491 -16.40 2.96 23.23
CA ARG A 491 -17.50 2.26 23.92
C ARG A 491 -18.25 1.30 22.99
N GLY A 492 -18.12 0.00 23.26
CA GLY A 492 -18.79 -1.09 22.56
C GLY A 492 -19.58 -2.00 23.51
N ILE A 493 -19.61 -3.30 23.22
CA ILE A 493 -20.26 -4.32 24.05
C ILE A 493 -19.40 -4.67 25.28
N SER A 494 -20.03 -5.16 26.35
CA SER A 494 -19.29 -5.57 27.55
C SER A 494 -18.41 -6.80 27.32
N GLY A 495 -17.39 -7.01 28.16
CA GLY A 495 -16.50 -8.18 28.01
C GLY A 495 -17.23 -9.53 28.10
N GLY A 496 -18.28 -9.64 28.92
CA GLY A 496 -19.11 -10.85 28.98
C GLY A 496 -19.94 -11.08 27.72
N GLU A 497 -20.41 -10.00 27.09
CA GLU A 497 -21.08 -10.06 25.79
C GLU A 497 -20.09 -10.41 24.67
N MET A 498 -18.89 -9.82 24.70
CA MET A 498 -17.78 -10.13 23.80
C MET A 498 -17.46 -11.63 23.82
N ARG A 499 -17.38 -12.22 25.02
CA ARG A 499 -17.14 -13.65 25.19
C ARG A 499 -18.22 -14.51 24.53
N ARG A 500 -19.49 -14.11 24.68
CA ARG A 500 -20.61 -14.81 24.05
C ARG A 500 -20.60 -14.66 22.52
N VAL A 501 -20.21 -13.50 21.99
CA VAL A 501 -20.04 -13.31 20.54
C VAL A 501 -18.95 -14.22 19.98
N SER A 502 -17.80 -14.35 20.66
CA SER A 502 -16.74 -15.28 20.26
C SER A 502 -17.21 -16.74 20.21
N ILE A 503 -18.03 -17.16 21.19
CA ILE A 503 -18.66 -18.48 21.18
C ILE A 503 -19.62 -18.61 19.97
N GLY A 504 -20.40 -17.56 19.69
CA GLY A 504 -21.29 -17.51 18.54
C GLY A 504 -20.59 -17.70 17.20
N LEU A 505 -19.41 -17.10 17.00
CA LEU A 505 -18.65 -17.26 15.75
C LEU A 505 -18.31 -18.72 15.46
N GLU A 506 -17.98 -19.51 16.48
CA GLU A 506 -17.70 -20.94 16.35
C GLU A 506 -18.98 -21.80 16.21
N LEU A 507 -20.11 -21.36 16.77
CA LEU A 507 -21.38 -22.11 16.72
C LEU A 507 -22.17 -21.96 15.41
N VAL A 508 -21.87 -20.94 14.61
CA VAL A 508 -22.60 -20.66 13.35
C VAL A 508 -22.18 -21.60 12.21
N ALA A 509 -20.98 -22.20 12.31
CA ALA A 509 -20.44 -23.15 11.34
C ALA A 509 -21.01 -24.57 11.58
#